data_AF-A0A1J4YBL6-F1
#
_entry.id   AF-A0A1J4YBL6-F1
#
_cell.length_a   1.000
_cell.length_b   1.000
_cell.length_c   1.000
_cell.angle_alpha   90.00
_cell.angle_beta   90.00
_cell.angle_gamma   90.00
#
_symmetry.space_group_name_H-M   'P 1'
#
loop_
_entity.id
_entity.type
_entity.pdbx_description
1 polymer ?
#
loop_
_entity_poly.entity_id
_entity_poly.type
_entity_poly.pdbx_seq_one_letter_code
_entity_poly.pdbx_strand_id
1 'polypeptide(L)'
;MTRVNREISNWTTVITFAVAAMLAVTFANMAYASPFGGGQGGMQRMERMADELNLTDQQRQQFKQIHRDNRGAGMALHDAMQDNRDALRKLDPGASNYSKQVARLAAEKGELVKKVTMHRAEVKARVHAILTPEQQKKAAELQQNFRKGGKDDNGGFGHGGPGSGRCLNN
;
A
#
# COMPACT_ATOMS: atom_id res chain seq x y z
N MET A 1 31.77 -22.49 -62.24
CA MET A 1 32.03 -21.20 -61.60
C MET A 1 31.54 -21.31 -60.15
N THR A 2 32.36 -21.79 -59.20
CA THR A 2 33.44 -21.17 -58.39
C THR A 2 33.01 -20.75 -56.97
N ARG A 3 33.45 -21.56 -55.99
CA ARG A 3 33.97 -21.28 -54.59
C ARG A 3 33.03 -20.57 -53.58
N VAL A 4 32.64 -21.09 -52.40
CA VAL A 4 33.30 -21.70 -51.19
C VAL A 4 33.93 -20.69 -50.19
N ASN A 5 33.56 -20.86 -48.90
CA ASN A 5 34.14 -20.41 -47.61
C ASN A 5 33.83 -18.99 -47.09
N ARG A 6 33.13 -18.84 -45.93
CA ARG A 6 33.46 -19.05 -44.49
C ARG A 6 34.22 -17.86 -43.87
N GLU A 7 33.69 -17.36 -42.74
CA GLU A 7 34.34 -17.11 -41.42
C GLU A 7 33.51 -16.03 -40.66
N ILE A 8 32.76 -16.37 -39.60
CA ILE A 8 33.10 -16.30 -38.16
C ILE A 8 32.94 -14.89 -37.52
N SER A 9 32.11 -14.88 -36.46
CA SER A 9 32.02 -13.99 -35.28
C SER A 9 32.05 -12.46 -35.41
N ASN A 10 31.08 -11.81 -34.77
CA ASN A 10 31.35 -10.85 -33.67
C ASN A 10 30.03 -10.49 -32.93
N TRP A 11 29.60 -11.41 -32.05
CA TRP A 11 28.64 -11.14 -30.96
C TRP A 11 29.35 -10.43 -29.81
N THR A 12 29.69 -9.16 -29.98
CA THR A 12 30.11 -8.22 -28.92
C THR A 12 30.38 -6.91 -29.66
N THR A 13 29.47 -5.94 -29.71
CA THR A 13 29.31 -4.81 -28.78
C THR A 13 28.36 -3.89 -29.59
N VAL A 14 27.25 -3.37 -29.11
CA VAL A 14 27.16 -2.09 -28.39
C VAL A 14 25.75 -2.01 -27.80
N ILE A 15 25.67 -1.94 -26.49
CA ILE A 15 24.51 -1.46 -25.75
C ILE A 15 24.60 0.06 -25.75
N THR A 16 23.58 0.73 -26.27
CA THR A 16 23.25 2.11 -25.87
C THR A 16 21.74 2.23 -25.72
N PHE A 17 21.32 2.22 -24.45
CA PHE A 17 19.99 2.64 -24.01
C PHE A 17 19.84 4.15 -24.21
N ALA A 18 18.80 4.59 -24.93
CA ALA A 18 18.32 5.96 -24.86
C ALA A 18 16.79 5.94 -24.70
N VAL A 19 16.39 6.33 -23.50
CA VAL A 19 15.03 6.50 -22.99
C VAL A 19 14.42 7.77 -23.58
N ALA A 20 13.22 7.68 -24.16
CA ALA A 20 12.29 8.81 -24.27
C ALA A 20 10.88 8.31 -24.66
N ALA A 21 10.11 7.80 -23.70
CA ALA A 21 8.66 7.69 -23.86
C ALA A 21 8.01 8.77 -22.99
N MET A 22 7.75 9.92 -23.60
CA MET A 22 6.83 10.92 -23.08
C MET A 22 5.43 10.29 -22.96
N LEU A 23 4.89 10.24 -21.75
CA LEU A 23 3.46 10.07 -21.52
C LEU A 23 2.92 11.38 -20.95
N ALA A 24 2.31 12.16 -21.84
CA ALA A 24 1.43 13.25 -21.48
C ALA A 24 0.20 12.66 -20.78
N VAL A 25 0.11 12.82 -19.45
CA VAL A 25 -1.13 12.66 -18.70
C VAL A 25 -1.58 14.05 -18.28
N THR A 26 -2.73 14.47 -18.80
CA THR A 26 -3.44 15.68 -18.41
C THR A 26 -3.87 15.56 -16.95
N PHE A 27 -3.24 16.34 -16.06
CA PHE A 27 -3.66 16.46 -14.67
C PHE A 27 -4.87 17.40 -14.59
N ALA A 28 -6.06 16.85 -14.39
CA ALA A 28 -7.15 17.60 -13.80
C ALA A 28 -6.80 17.90 -12.33
N ASN A 29 -6.51 19.17 -12.03
CA ASN A 29 -6.28 19.67 -10.68
C ASN A 29 -7.57 19.54 -9.85
N MET A 30 -7.73 18.42 -9.14
CA MET A 30 -8.69 18.29 -8.05
C MET A 30 -7.93 18.44 -6.72
N ALA A 31 -7.72 19.70 -6.32
CA ALA A 31 -7.19 20.03 -5.01
C ALA A 31 -8.29 19.83 -3.95
N TYR A 32 -8.47 18.61 -3.47
CA TYR A 32 -9.24 18.35 -2.24
C TYR A 32 -8.35 18.59 -1.03
N ALA A 33 -8.30 19.83 -0.56
CA ALA A 33 -7.82 20.15 0.77
C ALA A 33 -8.92 19.79 1.79
N SER A 34 -8.94 18.54 2.26
CA SER A 34 -9.75 18.14 3.41
C SER A 34 -8.95 18.33 4.71
N PRO A 35 -9.42 19.14 5.68
CA PRO A 35 -8.70 19.45 6.91
C PRO A 35 -8.94 18.40 8.02
N PHE A 36 -8.97 17.11 7.66
CA PHE A 36 -9.24 16.03 8.61
C PHE A 36 -8.03 15.09 8.73
N GLY A 37 -7.25 15.30 9.80
CA GLY A 37 -6.71 14.25 10.67
C GLY A 37 -5.81 13.16 10.08
N GLY A 38 -4.83 13.49 9.23
CA GLY A 38 -3.70 12.57 8.99
C GLY A 38 -2.59 12.86 9.97
N GLY A 39 -2.72 12.31 11.19
CA GLY A 39 -1.79 12.56 12.28
C GLY A 39 -0.33 12.35 11.88
N GLN A 40 0.54 13.17 12.45
CA GLN A 40 1.98 13.24 12.28
C GLN A 40 2.70 11.87 12.18
N GLY A 41 2.16 10.82 12.80
CA GLY A 41 2.67 9.45 12.72
C GLY A 41 2.61 8.78 11.34
N GLY A 42 1.70 9.18 10.44
CA GLY A 42 1.63 8.65 9.08
C GLY A 42 2.80 9.11 8.20
N MET A 43 3.11 10.40 8.26
CA MET A 43 4.26 10.98 7.56
C MET A 43 5.58 10.47 8.14
N GLN A 44 5.70 10.36 9.47
CA GLN A 44 6.90 9.80 10.11
C GLN A 44 7.18 8.34 9.70
N ARG A 45 6.16 7.52 9.47
CA ARG A 45 6.34 6.15 8.97
C ARG A 45 6.83 6.15 7.51
N MET A 46 6.29 7.05 6.70
CA MET A 46 6.71 7.21 5.30
C MET A 46 8.17 7.66 5.19
N GLU A 47 8.58 8.61 6.03
CA GLU A 47 9.95 9.13 6.04
C GLU A 47 10.96 8.07 6.49
N ARG A 48 10.64 7.31 7.55
CA ARG A 48 11.46 6.16 7.97
C ARG A 48 11.65 5.13 6.86
N MET A 49 10.60 4.79 6.12
CA MET A 49 10.72 3.87 4.98
C MET A 49 11.60 4.44 3.86
N ALA A 50 11.49 5.74 3.58
CA ALA A 50 12.33 6.39 2.58
C ALA A 50 13.81 6.41 3.00
N ASP A 51 14.09 6.59 4.29
CA ASP A 51 15.43 6.50 4.87
C ASP A 51 15.97 5.07 4.83
N GLU A 52 15.16 4.09 5.24
CA GLU A 52 15.53 2.67 5.18
C GLU A 52 15.86 2.23 3.75
N LEU A 53 15.16 2.74 2.74
CA LEU A 53 15.45 2.41 1.33
C LEU A 53 16.57 3.28 0.73
N ASN A 54 17.15 4.21 1.49
CA ASN A 54 18.13 5.18 1.00
C ASN A 54 17.64 5.88 -0.28
N LEU A 55 16.41 6.36 -0.29
CA LEU A 55 15.83 7.02 -1.47
C LEU A 55 16.56 8.32 -1.76
N THR A 56 16.84 8.59 -3.04
CA THR A 56 17.31 9.90 -3.51
C THR A 56 16.24 10.96 -3.33
N ASP A 57 16.60 12.24 -3.38
CA ASP A 57 15.62 13.33 -3.24
C ASP A 57 14.51 13.27 -4.30
N GLN A 58 14.87 12.91 -5.53
CA GLN A 58 13.91 12.72 -6.62
C GLN A 58 12.96 11.55 -6.33
N GLN A 59 13.49 10.40 -5.89
CA GLN A 59 12.68 9.25 -5.49
C GLN A 59 11.77 9.58 -4.30
N ARG A 60 12.24 10.35 -3.32
CA ARG A 60 11.45 10.80 -2.17
C ARG A 60 10.28 11.68 -2.59
N GLN A 61 10.48 12.59 -3.53
CA GLN A 61 9.40 13.43 -4.06
C GLN A 61 8.33 12.57 -4.76
N GLN A 62 8.76 11.63 -5.62
CA GLN A 62 7.84 10.70 -6.28
C GLN A 62 7.10 9.80 -5.27
N PHE A 63 7.80 9.29 -4.26
CA PHE A 63 7.23 8.47 -3.20
C PHE A 63 6.16 9.22 -2.39
N LYS A 64 6.45 10.48 -2.01
CA LYS A 64 5.49 11.37 -1.34
C LYS A 64 4.27 11.65 -2.24
N GLN A 65 4.49 11.87 -3.54
CA GLN A 65 3.41 12.11 -4.49
C GLN A 65 2.48 10.89 -4.60
N ILE A 66 3.04 9.69 -4.80
CA ILE A 66 2.27 8.44 -4.85
C ILE A 66 1.40 8.31 -3.59
N HIS A 67 1.93 8.59 -2.40
CA HIS A 67 1.14 8.51 -1.17
C HIS A 67 0.06 9.58 -1.08
N ARG A 68 0.33 10.82 -1.50
CA ARG A 68 -0.67 11.89 -1.51
C ARG A 68 -1.84 11.55 -2.43
N ASP A 69 -1.55 11.08 -3.63
CA ASP A 69 -2.56 10.73 -4.64
C ASP A 69 -3.46 9.59 -4.17
N ASN A 70 -2.91 8.65 -3.41
CA ASN A 70 -3.65 7.48 -2.94
C ASN A 70 -4.29 7.66 -1.55
N ARG A 71 -3.96 8.74 -0.83
CA ARG A 71 -4.43 8.96 0.54
C ARG A 71 -5.95 9.01 0.65
N GLY A 72 -6.62 9.72 -0.27
CA GLY A 72 -8.08 9.84 -0.27
C GLY A 72 -8.78 8.48 -0.38
N ALA A 73 -8.41 7.71 -1.40
CA ALA A 73 -8.95 6.37 -1.59
C ALA A 73 -8.59 5.41 -0.44
N GLY A 74 -7.38 5.54 0.13
CA GLY A 74 -6.96 4.75 1.28
C GLY A 74 -7.79 5.03 2.54
N MET A 75 -8.05 6.31 2.84
CA MET A 75 -8.89 6.73 3.97
C MET A 75 -10.33 6.22 3.79
N ALA A 76 -10.92 6.40 2.61
CA ALA A 76 -12.27 5.92 2.34
C ALA A 76 -12.42 4.39 2.52
N LEU A 77 -11.42 3.61 2.07
CA LEU A 77 -11.42 2.16 2.27
C LEU A 77 -11.23 1.76 3.74
N HIS A 78 -10.43 2.52 4.49
CA HIS A 78 -10.25 2.31 5.92
C HIS A 78 -11.56 2.54 6.68
N ASP A 79 -12.22 3.67 6.41
CA ASP A 79 -13.46 4.05 7.09
C ASP A 79 -14.58 3.04 6.77
N ALA A 80 -14.72 2.62 5.51
CA ALA A 80 -15.70 1.60 5.14
C ALA A 80 -15.44 0.25 5.84
N MET A 81 -14.18 -0.16 6.02
CA MET A 81 -13.83 -1.36 6.79
C MET A 81 -14.16 -1.22 8.28
N GLN A 82 -13.96 -0.02 8.85
CA GLN A 82 -14.31 0.27 10.24
C GLN A 82 -15.83 0.24 10.43
N ASP A 83 -16.59 0.87 9.55
CA ASP A 83 -18.06 0.88 9.59
C ASP A 83 -18.62 -0.54 9.49
N ASN A 84 -18.11 -1.38 8.57
CA ASN A 84 -18.53 -2.77 8.46
C ASN A 84 -18.22 -3.58 9.74
N ARG A 85 -17.04 -3.36 10.35
CA ARG A 85 -16.66 -3.99 11.63
C ARG A 85 -17.59 -3.57 12.76
N ASP A 86 -17.90 -2.28 12.85
CA ASP A 86 -18.79 -1.73 13.88
C ASP A 86 -20.23 -2.22 13.67
N ALA A 87 -20.69 -2.32 12.43
CA ALA A 87 -21.99 -2.90 12.10
C ALA A 87 -22.08 -4.37 12.57
N LEU A 88 -21.06 -5.19 12.30
CA LEU A 88 -21.00 -6.58 12.78
C LEU A 88 -21.02 -6.65 14.32
N ARG A 89 -20.28 -5.76 15.00
CA ARG A 89 -20.20 -5.73 16.47
C ARG A 89 -21.52 -5.32 17.13
N LYS A 90 -22.32 -4.49 16.45
CA LYS A 90 -23.61 -3.98 16.94
C LYS A 90 -24.78 -4.94 16.68
N LEU A 91 -24.59 -6.02 15.94
CA LEU A 91 -25.66 -7.00 15.71
C LEU A 91 -26.10 -7.65 17.02
N ASP A 92 -27.41 -7.80 17.18
CA ASP A 92 -28.02 -8.54 18.28
C ASP A 92 -28.09 -10.04 17.94
N PRO A 93 -27.37 -10.92 18.68
CA PRO A 93 -27.42 -12.36 18.47
C PRO A 93 -28.80 -12.99 18.73
N GLY A 94 -29.68 -12.31 19.48
CA GLY A 94 -31.06 -12.75 19.76
C GLY A 94 -32.05 -12.41 18.65
N ALA A 95 -31.68 -11.57 17.69
CA ALA A 95 -32.57 -11.15 16.62
C ALA A 95 -32.93 -12.32 15.68
N SER A 96 -34.21 -12.46 15.33
CA SER A 96 -34.70 -13.55 14.46
C SER A 96 -34.06 -13.56 13.06
N ASN A 97 -33.53 -12.42 12.60
CA ASN A 97 -32.84 -12.27 11.32
C ASN A 97 -31.31 -12.19 11.44
N TYR A 98 -30.72 -12.47 12.62
CA TYR A 98 -29.28 -12.32 12.89
C TYR A 98 -28.40 -12.95 11.81
N SER A 99 -28.62 -14.24 11.49
CA SER A 99 -27.83 -14.96 10.48
C SER A 99 -27.87 -14.30 9.10
N LYS A 100 -29.00 -13.71 8.71
CA LYS A 100 -29.15 -12.98 7.44
C LYS A 100 -28.36 -11.67 7.47
N GLN A 101 -28.37 -10.96 8.59
CA GLN A 101 -27.60 -9.72 8.76
C GLN A 101 -26.08 -10.00 8.74
N VAL A 102 -25.64 -11.06 9.43
CA VAL A 102 -24.25 -11.53 9.40
C VAL A 102 -23.83 -11.88 7.99
N ALA A 103 -24.63 -12.68 7.26
CA ALA A 103 -24.31 -13.08 5.90
C ALA A 103 -24.14 -11.87 4.96
N ARG A 104 -25.01 -10.87 5.07
CA ARG A 104 -24.91 -9.62 4.28
C ARG A 104 -23.62 -8.87 4.58
N LEU A 105 -23.34 -8.60 5.86
CA LEU A 105 -22.16 -7.84 6.27
C LEU A 105 -20.85 -8.60 5.98
N ALA A 106 -20.87 -9.94 6.05
CA ALA A 106 -19.73 -10.76 5.66
C ALA A 106 -19.44 -10.69 4.15
N ALA A 107 -20.48 -10.72 3.31
CA ALA A 107 -20.33 -10.54 1.87
C ALA A 107 -19.76 -9.16 1.53
N GLU A 108 -20.28 -8.10 2.16
CA GLU A 108 -19.74 -6.74 2.03
C GLU A 108 -18.27 -6.66 2.46
N LYS A 109 -17.93 -7.27 3.60
CA LYS A 109 -16.55 -7.35 4.08
C LYS A 109 -15.63 -8.02 3.07
N GLY A 110 -16.08 -9.09 2.41
CA GLY A 110 -15.34 -9.76 1.35
C GLY A 110 -14.98 -8.81 0.20
N GLU A 111 -15.94 -8.03 -0.27
CA GLU A 111 -15.71 -7.02 -1.32
C GLU A 111 -14.79 -5.88 -0.85
N LEU A 112 -14.90 -5.44 0.40
CA LEU A 112 -13.99 -4.43 0.95
C LEU A 112 -12.56 -4.95 1.05
N VAL A 113 -12.37 -6.20 1.51
CA VAL A 113 -11.04 -6.84 1.56
C VAL A 113 -10.41 -6.95 0.18
N LYS A 114 -11.20 -7.31 -0.84
CA LYS A 114 -10.77 -7.31 -2.24
C LYS A 114 -10.28 -5.93 -2.68
N LYS A 115 -11.08 -4.88 -2.47
CA LYS A 115 -10.71 -3.50 -2.82
C LYS A 115 -9.44 -3.01 -2.12
N VAL A 116 -9.32 -3.27 -0.82
CA VAL A 116 -8.12 -2.95 -0.04
C VAL A 116 -6.89 -3.67 -0.59
N THR A 117 -7.03 -4.95 -0.93
CA THR A 117 -5.93 -5.76 -1.47
C THR A 117 -5.44 -5.21 -2.81
N MET A 118 -6.38 -4.92 -3.72
CA MET A 118 -6.06 -4.35 -5.04
C MET A 118 -5.39 -2.98 -4.92
N HIS A 119 -5.95 -2.07 -4.10
CA HIS A 119 -5.35 -0.76 -3.85
C HIS A 119 -3.91 -0.90 -3.34
N ARG A 120 -3.69 -1.74 -2.32
CA ARG A 120 -2.34 -1.93 -1.75
C ARG A 120 -1.36 -2.48 -2.77
N ALA A 121 -1.79 -3.42 -3.60
CA ALA A 121 -0.95 -3.98 -4.66
C ALA A 121 -0.58 -2.91 -5.69
N GLU A 122 -1.52 -2.06 -6.09
CA GLU A 122 -1.30 -0.96 -7.02
C GLU A 122 -0.30 0.06 -6.47
N VAL A 123 -0.50 0.54 -5.24
CA VAL A 123 0.45 1.47 -4.58
C VAL A 123 1.83 0.83 -4.48
N LYS A 124 1.91 -0.44 -4.07
CA LYS A 124 3.17 -1.18 -4.00
C LYS A 124 3.86 -1.25 -5.36
N ALA A 125 3.13 -1.51 -6.44
CA ALA A 125 3.69 -1.56 -7.79
C ALA A 125 4.25 -0.20 -8.23
N ARG A 126 3.52 0.90 -7.96
CA ARG A 126 4.00 2.26 -8.26
C ARG A 126 5.27 2.62 -7.48
N VAL A 127 5.33 2.26 -6.20
CA VAL A 127 6.54 2.45 -5.39
C VAL A 127 7.69 1.61 -5.93
N HIS A 128 7.45 0.35 -6.26
CA HIS A 128 8.49 -0.55 -6.78
C HIS A 128 9.12 -0.03 -8.09
N ALA A 129 8.31 0.62 -8.94
CA ALA A 129 8.76 1.17 -10.22
C ALA A 129 9.77 2.32 -10.09
N ILE A 130 9.81 3.02 -8.95
CA ILE A 130 10.77 4.13 -8.72
C ILE A 130 12.06 3.67 -8.02
N LEU A 131 12.16 2.40 -7.61
CA LEU A 131 13.31 1.84 -6.89
C LEU A 131 14.33 1.22 -7.84
N THR A 132 15.61 1.29 -7.49
CA THR A 132 16.67 0.50 -8.15
C THR A 132 16.55 -0.99 -7.79
N PRO A 133 17.16 -1.92 -8.56
CA PRO A 133 17.14 -3.35 -8.24
C PRO A 133 17.64 -3.67 -6.82
N GLU A 134 18.67 -2.98 -6.36
CA GLU A 134 19.25 -3.14 -5.02
C GLU A 134 18.26 -2.67 -3.94
N GLN A 135 17.59 -1.54 -4.17
CA GLN A 135 16.55 -1.02 -3.28
C GLN A 135 15.32 -1.94 -3.24
N GLN A 136 14.94 -2.57 -4.36
CA GLN A 136 13.85 -3.54 -4.43
C GLN A 136 14.16 -4.78 -3.57
N LYS A 137 15.40 -5.28 -3.64
CA LYS A 137 15.85 -6.39 -2.79
C LYS A 137 15.76 -6.01 -1.31
N LYS A 138 16.26 -4.83 -0.95
CA LYS A 138 16.16 -4.31 0.43
C LYS A 138 14.70 -4.17 0.89
N ALA A 139 13.82 -3.67 0.03
CA ALA A 139 12.39 -3.57 0.32
C ALA A 139 11.74 -4.94 0.58
N ALA A 140 12.14 -5.98 -0.17
CA ALA A 140 11.66 -7.35 0.03
C ALA A 140 12.16 -7.94 1.36
N GLU A 141 13.42 -7.70 1.73
CA GLU A 141 14.01 -8.13 3.00
C GLU A 141 13.33 -7.46 4.20
N LEU A 142 13.14 -6.13 4.15
CA LEU A 142 12.40 -5.38 5.16
C LEU A 142 10.99 -5.96 5.33
N GLN A 143 10.28 -6.21 4.21
CA GLN A 143 8.95 -6.81 4.25
C GLN A 143 8.94 -8.20 4.93
N GLN A 144 9.96 -9.03 4.72
CA GLN A 144 10.05 -10.33 5.40
C GLN A 144 10.32 -10.17 6.90
N ASN A 145 11.19 -9.25 7.30
CA ASN A 145 11.53 -9.02 8.70
C ASN A 145 10.34 -8.50 9.50
N PHE A 146 9.55 -7.57 8.94
CA PHE A 146 8.30 -7.12 9.57
C PHE A 146 7.29 -8.28 9.78
N ARG A 147 7.27 -9.27 8.89
CA ARG A 147 6.39 -10.45 9.03
C ARG A 147 6.89 -11.45 10.08
N LYS A 148 8.19 -11.49 10.34
CA LYS A 148 8.81 -12.36 11.35
C LYS A 148 8.71 -11.75 12.75
N GLY A 149 9.03 -10.46 12.90
CA GLY A 149 8.95 -9.77 14.20
C GLY A 149 7.55 -9.76 14.83
N GLY A 150 6.49 -9.81 14.02
CA GLY A 150 5.11 -9.92 14.54
C GLY A 150 4.71 -11.33 15.02
N LYS A 151 5.56 -12.35 14.86
CA LYS A 151 5.30 -13.73 15.33
C LYS A 151 5.97 -14.04 16.66
N ASP A 152 7.01 -13.29 17.03
CA ASP A 152 7.81 -13.56 18.22
C ASP A 152 7.22 -12.89 19.48
N ASP A 153 6.31 -11.91 19.32
CA ASP A 153 5.55 -11.27 20.39
C ASP A 153 4.22 -12.00 20.71
N ASN A 154 4.20 -13.34 20.61
CA ASN A 154 3.06 -14.15 21.05
C ASN A 154 3.10 -14.35 22.57
N GLY A 155 2.78 -13.26 23.28
CA GLY A 155 2.65 -13.23 24.73
C GLY A 155 1.95 -11.96 25.21
N GLY A 156 0.78 -11.61 24.66
CA GLY A 156 0.06 -10.44 25.17
C GLY A 156 -1.25 -10.14 24.47
N PHE A 157 -2.35 -10.52 25.11
CA PHE A 157 -3.65 -9.92 24.89
C PHE A 157 -3.57 -8.39 24.97
N GLY A 158 -4.03 -7.70 23.93
CA GLY A 158 -4.61 -6.36 24.05
C GLY A 158 -3.67 -5.16 24.23
N HIS A 159 -3.17 -4.60 23.13
CA HIS A 159 -2.94 -3.15 23.05
C HIS A 159 -4.20 -2.46 22.51
N GLY A 160 -5.24 -2.42 23.34
CA GLY A 160 -6.18 -1.31 23.31
C GLY A 160 -5.41 -0.09 23.79
N GLY A 161 -5.21 0.90 22.91
CA GLY A 161 -4.73 2.21 23.34
C GLY A 161 -5.66 2.76 24.44
N PRO A 162 -5.19 3.68 25.30
CA PRO A 162 -6.04 4.31 26.30
C PRO A 162 -7.20 5.02 25.60
N GLY A 163 -8.36 4.35 25.57
CA GLY A 163 -9.63 4.98 25.33
C GLY A 163 -9.84 5.95 26.48
N SER A 164 -9.55 7.23 26.22
CA SER A 164 -9.93 8.33 27.08
C SER A 164 -11.39 8.16 27.49
N GLY A 165 -11.62 8.05 28.79
CA GLY A 165 -12.90 7.71 29.38
C GLY A 165 -14.05 8.60 28.92
N ARG A 166 -15.20 7.96 28.76
CA ARG A 166 -16.53 8.51 29.07
C ARG A 166 -17.53 7.34 29.10
N CYS A 167 -17.39 6.52 30.13
CA CYS A 167 -18.56 5.90 30.76
C CYS A 167 -18.87 6.79 31.96
N LEU A 168 -19.80 7.72 31.81
CA LEU A 168 -20.47 8.33 32.95
C LEU A 168 -21.89 7.77 32.96
N ASN A 169 -22.17 7.01 34.00
CA ASN A 169 -23.51 6.75 34.49
C ASN A 169 -24.24 8.08 34.67
N ASN A 170 -25.44 8.18 34.08
CA ASN A 170 -26.68 8.34 34.83
C ASN A 170 -27.85 7.88 33.97
#